data_AF-A0A9N9NKK3-F1
#
_entry.id   AF-A0A9N9NKK3-F1
#
_cell.length_a   1.000
_cell.length_b   1.000
_cell.length_c   1.000
_cell.angle_alpha   90.00
_cell.angle_beta   90.00
_cell.angle_gamma   90.00
#
_symmetry.space_group_name_H-M   'P 1'
#
loop_
_entity.id
_entity.type
_entity.pdbx_description
1 polymer ?
#
loop_
_entity_poly.entity_id
_entity_poly.type
_entity_poly.pdbx_seq_one_letter_code
_entity_poly.pdbx_strand_id
1 'polypeptide(L)'
;PKQEPIAIHPAPLAIQPAPPMTPQQQQQQTPVAVQQAQIAAHTASTPLHTPQHQIQPQLHHHPLRPSTASATTTPQTTPSGKPPVGSEEWHRQRRENHKEVERRRRDTINAGINELAKIVPGCEKNKGSILNRAVQYIQQLKENEAANIEKWTLEKLLTDQAIQDLQAQLDMLKTENTRLRSELDELQPAKKKQ
;
A
#
# COMPACT_ATOMS: atom_id res chain seq x y z
N PRO A 1 7.32 75.50 -17.77
CA PRO A 1 6.68 74.67 -16.71
C PRO A 1 5.97 73.46 -17.31
N LYS A 2 6.66 72.31 -17.38
CA LYS A 2 6.10 71.03 -17.83
C LYS A 2 6.20 70.05 -16.67
N GLN A 3 5.07 69.43 -16.34
CA GLN A 3 4.81 68.58 -15.18
C GLN A 3 5.44 67.19 -15.37
N GLU A 4 6.08 66.67 -14.33
CA GLU A 4 6.49 65.25 -14.23
C GLU A 4 5.33 64.38 -13.72
N PRO A 5 5.14 63.16 -14.24
CA PRO A 5 4.21 62.21 -13.65
C PRO A 5 4.90 61.31 -12.60
N ILE A 6 4.29 61.25 -11.42
CA ILE A 6 4.67 60.44 -10.26
C ILE A 6 4.32 58.97 -10.54
N ALA A 7 5.32 58.08 -10.51
CA ALA A 7 5.12 56.64 -10.56
C ALA A 7 4.74 56.10 -9.17
N ILE A 8 3.55 55.52 -9.05
CA ILE A 8 3.07 54.85 -7.83
C ILE A 8 3.41 53.36 -7.95
N HIS A 9 4.34 52.88 -7.12
CA HIS A 9 4.61 51.45 -6.94
C HIS A 9 3.60 50.84 -5.96
N PRO A 10 3.03 49.64 -6.23
CA PRO A 10 2.29 48.90 -5.22
C PRO A 10 3.26 48.17 -4.27
N ALA A 11 3.00 48.28 -2.96
CA ALA A 11 3.69 47.54 -1.91
C ALA A 11 3.31 46.04 -1.91
N PRO A 12 4.21 45.12 -1.49
CA PRO A 12 3.89 43.71 -1.40
C PRO A 12 3.04 43.40 -0.16
N LEU A 13 1.94 42.68 -0.35
CA LEU A 13 1.10 42.11 0.71
C LEU A 13 1.87 40.99 1.42
N ALA A 14 2.10 41.16 2.73
CA ALA A 14 2.60 40.10 3.60
C ALA A 14 1.50 39.07 3.85
N ILE A 15 1.76 37.82 3.49
CA ILE A 15 0.91 36.65 3.73
C ILE A 15 1.09 36.24 5.20
N GLN A 16 0.01 36.34 5.99
CA GLN A 16 -0.03 35.78 7.34
C GLN A 16 -0.14 34.25 7.28
N PRO A 17 0.55 33.49 8.16
CA PRO A 17 0.32 32.06 8.28
C PRO A 17 -1.02 31.77 8.99
N ALA A 18 -1.79 30.83 8.42
CA ALA A 18 -3.04 30.35 8.99
C ALA A 18 -2.83 29.60 10.33
N PRO A 19 -3.78 29.66 11.26
CA PRO A 19 -3.68 28.95 12.55
C PRO A 19 -3.83 27.42 12.39
N PRO A 20 -3.24 26.62 13.29
CA PRO A 20 -3.37 25.16 13.24
C PRO A 20 -4.78 24.73 13.66
N MET A 21 -5.44 23.93 12.80
CA MET A 21 -6.68 23.23 13.14
C MET A 21 -6.41 22.12 14.17
N THR A 22 -7.15 22.15 15.26
CA THR A 22 -7.27 21.08 16.27
C THR A 22 -8.07 19.89 15.73
N PRO A 23 -7.66 18.62 15.97
CA PRO A 23 -8.47 17.46 15.65
C PRO A 23 -9.39 17.14 16.83
N GLN A 24 -10.55 17.79 16.92
CA GLN A 24 -11.57 17.40 17.91
C GLN A 24 -12.98 17.62 17.37
N GLN A 25 -13.36 16.84 16.35
CA GLN A 25 -14.74 16.39 16.11
C GLN A 25 -14.76 15.41 14.93
N GLN A 26 -14.38 14.17 15.20
CA GLN A 26 -14.82 13.04 14.38
C GLN A 26 -15.18 11.88 15.30
N GLN A 27 -16.22 12.10 16.10
CA GLN A 27 -16.84 11.09 16.92
C GLN A 27 -18.36 11.25 16.84
N GLN A 28 -18.91 10.95 15.65
CA GLN A 28 -20.31 10.53 15.47
C GLN A 28 -20.57 10.23 13.99
N GLN A 29 -20.05 9.10 13.52
CA GLN A 29 -20.62 8.32 12.43
C GLN A 29 -19.88 6.97 12.37
N THR A 30 -20.65 5.88 12.27
CA THR A 30 -20.30 4.44 12.10
C THR A 30 -20.24 3.54 13.35
N PRO A 31 -21.40 3.06 13.86
CA PRO A 31 -21.44 1.83 14.67
C PRO A 31 -21.19 0.54 13.86
N VAL A 32 -21.22 0.58 12.52
CA VAL A 32 -21.07 -0.63 11.68
C VAL A 32 -19.60 -1.11 11.58
N ALA A 33 -18.64 -0.18 11.54
CA ALA A 33 -17.21 -0.51 11.37
C ALA A 33 -16.62 -1.25 12.59
N VAL A 34 -17.10 -0.95 13.80
CA VAL A 34 -16.60 -1.57 15.04
C VAL A 34 -17.10 -3.00 15.20
N GLN A 35 -18.33 -3.30 14.75
CA GLN A 35 -18.87 -4.67 14.74
C GLN A 35 -18.12 -5.54 13.69
N GLN A 36 -17.77 -4.97 12.53
CA GLN A 36 -17.03 -5.69 11.48
C GLN A 36 -15.61 -6.11 11.91
N ALA A 37 -14.91 -5.30 12.72
CA ALA A 37 -13.57 -5.64 13.21
C ALA A 37 -13.57 -6.80 14.23
N GLN A 38 -14.65 -6.98 14.99
CA GLN A 38 -14.75 -8.06 15.98
C GLN A 38 -15.06 -9.42 15.34
N ILE A 39 -15.63 -9.44 14.14
CA ILE A 39 -15.94 -10.69 13.43
C ILE A 39 -14.70 -11.30 12.78
N ALA A 40 -13.71 -10.47 12.38
CA ALA A 40 -12.46 -10.96 11.81
C ALA A 40 -11.47 -11.56 12.83
N ALA A 41 -11.60 -11.22 14.13
CA ALA A 41 -10.60 -11.56 15.14
C ALA A 41 -10.71 -12.97 15.73
N HIS A 42 -11.83 -13.68 15.58
CA HIS A 42 -12.08 -14.95 16.28
C HIS A 42 -11.64 -16.22 15.53
N THR A 43 -11.07 -16.11 14.32
CA THR A 43 -10.59 -17.28 13.55
C THR A 43 -9.07 -17.37 13.40
N ALA A 44 -8.29 -16.47 14.00
CA ALA A 44 -6.83 -16.42 13.87
C ALA A 44 -6.09 -16.70 15.19
N SER A 45 -6.32 -17.89 15.76
CA SER A 45 -5.58 -18.38 16.93
C SER A 45 -4.62 -19.51 16.52
N THR A 46 -3.49 -19.14 15.92
CA THR A 46 -2.30 -20.00 15.79
C THR A 46 -1.06 -19.16 16.07
N PRO A 47 -0.34 -19.37 17.18
CA PRO A 47 0.85 -18.59 17.49
C PRO A 47 2.05 -19.23 16.79
N LEU A 48 2.53 -18.61 15.71
CA LEU A 48 3.82 -18.95 15.13
C LEU A 48 4.89 -18.03 15.72
N HIS A 49 5.88 -18.67 16.34
CA HIS A 49 7.04 -18.13 17.02
C HIS A 49 7.96 -17.32 16.08
N THR A 50 8.19 -16.04 16.37
CA THR A 50 9.17 -15.17 15.69
C THR A 50 10.42 -15.02 16.56
N PRO A 51 11.62 -15.43 16.10
CA PRO A 51 12.86 -15.01 16.73
C PRO A 51 13.22 -13.58 16.30
N GLN A 52 13.30 -12.71 17.30
CA GLN A 52 13.77 -11.34 17.25
C GLN A 52 15.28 -11.29 16.94
N HIS A 53 15.66 -10.91 15.71
CA HIS A 53 17.04 -10.54 15.37
C HIS A 53 17.17 -9.02 15.32
N GLN A 54 17.90 -8.46 16.28
CA GLN A 54 18.32 -7.06 16.31
C GLN A 54 19.23 -6.76 15.11
N ILE A 55 18.86 -5.76 14.30
CA ILE A 55 19.77 -5.17 13.32
C ILE A 55 20.37 -3.91 13.96
N GLN A 56 21.66 -3.99 14.28
CA GLN A 56 22.48 -2.89 14.75
C GLN A 56 23.05 -2.12 13.52
N PRO A 57 22.99 -0.78 13.46
CA PRO A 57 23.62 -0.03 12.38
C PRO A 57 25.13 0.06 12.63
N GLN A 58 25.91 -0.74 11.92
CA GLN A 58 27.38 -0.68 11.94
C GLN A 58 27.91 0.18 10.77
N LEU A 59 28.30 1.40 11.07
CA LEU A 59 28.96 2.34 10.15
C LEU A 59 30.43 1.97 9.94
N HIS A 60 30.71 1.04 9.03
CA HIS A 60 32.09 0.70 8.66
C HIS A 60 32.68 1.71 7.67
N HIS A 61 33.39 2.69 8.21
CA HIS A 61 34.32 3.54 7.47
C HIS A 61 35.64 2.77 7.29
N HIS A 62 36.00 2.42 6.06
CA HIS A 62 37.34 1.94 5.73
C HIS A 62 38.18 3.11 5.20
N PRO A 63 39.26 3.54 5.91
CA PRO A 63 40.27 4.39 5.32
C PRO A 63 41.37 3.50 4.74
N LEU A 64 41.44 3.42 3.41
CA LEU A 64 42.62 2.88 2.74
C LEU A 64 43.74 3.92 2.85
N ARG A 65 44.65 3.65 3.79
CA ARG A 65 45.94 4.34 3.97
C ARG A 65 46.90 3.93 2.84
N PRO A 66 47.56 4.87 2.13
CA PRO A 66 48.65 4.53 1.23
C PRO A 66 49.97 4.50 2.01
N SER A 67 50.69 3.39 1.93
CA SER A 67 52.09 3.30 2.33
C SER A 67 52.80 2.37 1.35
N THR A 68 53.63 2.94 0.49
CA THR A 68 54.93 2.39 0.07
C THR A 68 55.56 3.38 -0.91
N ALA A 69 56.59 4.06 -0.41
CA ALA A 69 57.59 4.69 -1.23
C ALA A 69 58.36 3.59 -1.97
N SER A 70 58.51 3.73 -3.28
CA SER A 70 59.57 3.13 -4.07
C SER A 70 59.76 4.01 -5.30
N ALA A 71 60.82 4.81 -5.26
CA ALA A 71 61.28 5.58 -6.39
C ALA A 71 61.77 4.62 -7.48
N THR A 72 61.19 4.69 -8.67
CA THR A 72 61.82 4.22 -9.90
C THR A 72 61.33 5.11 -11.03
N THR A 73 62.27 5.82 -11.60
CA THR A 73 62.16 6.81 -12.67
C THR A 73 61.70 6.17 -13.97
N THR A 74 60.48 6.46 -14.43
CA THR A 74 60.07 6.41 -15.83
C THR A 74 58.93 7.43 -16.05
N PRO A 75 59.01 8.34 -17.04
CA PRO A 75 57.94 9.29 -17.32
C PRO A 75 56.86 8.61 -18.16
N GLN A 76 55.92 7.92 -17.49
CA GLN A 76 54.71 7.42 -18.15
C GLN A 76 53.58 8.41 -17.92
N THR A 77 53.26 9.13 -18.99
CA THR A 77 52.10 9.99 -19.16
C THR A 77 50.81 9.22 -18.88
N THR A 78 50.25 9.39 -17.69
CA THR A 78 48.86 9.03 -17.43
C THR A 78 47.98 10.19 -17.91
N PRO A 79 47.12 10.01 -18.93
CA PRO A 79 46.08 10.98 -19.20
C PRO A 79 44.99 10.71 -18.16
N SER A 80 44.95 11.54 -17.14
CA SER A 80 43.72 11.76 -16.37
C SER A 80 42.65 12.23 -17.35
N GLY A 81 41.89 11.28 -17.91
CA GLY A 81 40.98 11.41 -19.04
C GLY A 81 39.72 12.24 -18.79
N LYS A 82 39.82 13.29 -17.97
CA LYS A 82 38.81 14.32 -17.81
C LYS A 82 39.34 15.57 -18.51
N PRO A 83 38.70 16.05 -19.59
CA PRO A 83 39.15 17.23 -20.30
C PRO A 83 39.23 18.45 -19.35
N PRO A 84 40.20 19.35 -19.55
CA PRO A 84 40.43 20.49 -18.65
C PRO A 84 39.19 21.37 -18.53
N VAL A 85 38.89 21.83 -17.31
CA VAL A 85 37.69 22.64 -17.02
C VAL A 85 37.72 23.92 -17.87
N GLY A 86 36.63 24.21 -18.58
CA GLY A 86 36.54 25.33 -19.52
C GLY A 86 37.02 25.05 -20.93
N SER A 87 37.59 23.86 -21.20
CA SER A 87 37.86 23.42 -22.58
C SER A 87 36.58 23.07 -23.33
N GLU A 88 36.61 23.17 -24.66
CA GLU A 88 35.49 22.77 -25.52
C GLU A 88 35.08 21.31 -25.29
N GLU A 89 36.06 20.44 -25.04
CA GLU A 89 35.84 19.03 -24.74
C GLU A 89 35.13 18.81 -23.41
N TRP A 90 35.44 19.62 -22.40
CA TRP A 90 34.74 19.62 -21.11
C TRP A 90 33.29 20.08 -21.26
N HIS A 91 33.04 21.14 -22.03
CA HIS A 91 31.69 21.60 -22.33
C HIS A 91 30.89 20.57 -23.14
N ARG A 92 31.51 19.90 -24.11
CA ARG A 92 30.92 18.79 -24.88
C ARG A 92 30.57 17.61 -23.97
N GLN A 93 31.50 17.15 -23.14
CA GLN A 93 31.30 16.02 -22.23
C GLN A 93 30.17 16.29 -21.23
N ARG A 94 30.08 17.52 -20.71
CA ARG A 94 29.01 17.93 -19.79
C ARG A 94 27.64 17.93 -20.48
N ARG A 95 27.55 18.44 -21.72
CA ARG A 95 26.31 18.41 -22.52
C ARG A 95 25.86 16.98 -22.82
N GLU A 96 26.77 16.12 -23.25
CA GLU A 96 26.46 14.71 -23.55
C GLU A 96 26.06 13.94 -22.30
N ASN A 97 26.75 14.16 -21.17
CA ASN A 97 26.36 13.56 -19.90
C ASN A 97 24.94 14.00 -19.47
N HIS A 98 24.62 15.28 -19.63
CA HIS A 98 23.28 15.77 -19.32
C HIS A 98 22.20 15.13 -20.23
N LYS A 99 22.48 14.96 -21.53
CA LYS A 99 21.58 14.24 -22.46
C LYS A 99 21.40 12.78 -22.06
N GLU A 100 22.47 12.09 -21.67
CA GLU A 100 22.42 10.71 -21.20
C GLU A 100 21.53 10.57 -19.96
N VAL A 101 21.71 11.46 -18.97
CA VAL A 101 20.89 11.48 -17.75
C VAL A 101 19.42 11.67 -18.09
N GLU A 102 19.10 12.62 -18.95
CA GLU A 102 17.70 12.88 -19.34
C GLU A 102 17.13 11.72 -20.18
N ARG A 103 17.90 11.07 -21.03
CA ARG A 103 17.45 9.87 -21.77
C ARG A 103 17.08 8.75 -20.79
N ARG A 104 17.97 8.43 -19.84
CA ARG A 104 17.70 7.39 -18.83
C ARG A 104 16.44 7.70 -18.02
N ARG A 105 16.27 8.96 -17.60
CA ARG A 105 15.04 9.39 -16.92
C ARG A 105 13.80 9.12 -17.77
N ARG A 106 13.82 9.46 -19.06
CA ARG A 106 12.71 9.20 -19.99
C ARG A 106 12.46 7.71 -20.16
N ASP A 107 13.50 6.90 -20.28
CA ASP A 107 13.40 5.45 -20.42
C ASP A 107 12.74 4.81 -19.19
N THR A 108 13.12 5.25 -17.98
CA THR A 108 12.48 4.81 -16.73
C THR A 108 10.99 5.18 -16.68
N ILE A 109 10.62 6.41 -17.05
CA ILE A 109 9.22 6.84 -17.10
C ILE A 109 8.43 6.00 -18.11
N ASN A 110 8.99 5.79 -19.30
CA ASN A 110 8.36 4.99 -20.35
C ASN A 110 8.15 3.54 -19.92
N ALA A 111 9.15 2.96 -19.25
CA ALA A 111 9.02 1.62 -18.68
C ALA A 111 7.89 1.56 -17.66
N GLY A 112 7.81 2.52 -16.72
CA GLY A 112 6.73 2.58 -15.73
C GLY A 112 5.33 2.69 -16.37
N ILE A 113 5.16 3.52 -17.40
CA ILE A 113 3.88 3.65 -18.12
C ILE A 113 3.53 2.33 -18.84
N ASN A 114 4.52 1.65 -19.43
CA ASN A 114 4.29 0.38 -20.10
C ASN A 114 3.93 -0.76 -19.12
N GLU A 115 4.46 -0.75 -17.89
CA GLU A 115 4.03 -1.71 -16.87
C GLU A 115 2.57 -1.48 -16.45
N LEU A 116 2.13 -0.23 -16.29
CA LEU A 116 0.73 0.08 -16.03
C LEU A 116 -0.18 -0.46 -17.14
N ALA A 117 0.23 -0.35 -18.41
CA ALA A 117 -0.55 -0.84 -19.55
C ALA A 117 -0.73 -2.37 -19.58
N LYS A 118 0.07 -3.16 -18.84
CA LYS A 118 -0.08 -4.62 -18.81
C LYS A 118 -1.20 -5.06 -17.87
N ILE A 119 -1.47 -4.28 -16.82
CA ILE A 119 -2.40 -4.66 -15.74
C ILE A 119 -3.74 -3.91 -15.80
N VAL A 120 -3.78 -2.80 -16.54
CA VAL A 120 -5.00 -2.00 -16.72
C VAL A 120 -5.77 -2.52 -17.93
N PRO A 121 -7.03 -2.93 -17.78
CA PRO A 121 -7.82 -3.46 -18.90
C PRO A 121 -8.25 -2.36 -19.88
N GLY A 122 -8.14 -2.66 -21.18
CA GLY A 122 -8.63 -1.79 -22.25
C GLY A 122 -7.81 -0.53 -22.47
N CYS A 123 -6.54 -0.51 -22.07
CA CYS A 123 -5.64 0.59 -22.40
C CYS A 123 -5.05 0.44 -23.82
N GLU A 124 -4.98 1.55 -24.53
CA GLU A 124 -4.30 1.65 -25.83
C GLU A 124 -2.83 2.03 -25.67
N LYS A 125 -2.08 2.12 -26.78
CA LYS A 125 -0.65 2.49 -26.79
C LYS A 125 -0.38 3.97 -26.45
N ASN A 126 -1.40 4.78 -26.22
CA ASN A 126 -1.26 6.20 -25.90
C ASN A 126 -1.03 6.41 -24.39
N LYS A 127 0.09 7.06 -24.02
CA LYS A 127 0.45 7.38 -22.63
C LYS A 127 -0.67 8.09 -21.87
N GLY A 128 -1.36 9.06 -22.48
CA GLY A 128 -2.46 9.79 -21.84
C GLY A 128 -3.67 8.88 -21.57
N SER A 129 -3.98 8.00 -22.52
CA SER A 129 -5.07 7.01 -22.38
C SER A 129 -4.75 5.98 -21.29
N ILE A 130 -3.52 5.47 -21.25
CA ILE A 130 -3.05 4.55 -20.20
C ILE A 130 -3.23 5.17 -18.81
N LEU A 131 -2.79 6.43 -18.63
CA LEU A 131 -2.91 7.12 -17.34
C LEU A 131 -4.38 7.33 -16.94
N ASN A 132 -5.22 7.82 -17.86
CA ASN A 132 -6.65 8.03 -17.58
C ASN A 132 -7.36 6.71 -17.26
N ARG A 133 -7.04 5.63 -17.98
CA ARG A 133 -7.64 4.32 -17.76
C ARG A 133 -7.17 3.71 -16.44
N ALA A 134 -5.91 3.91 -16.05
CA ALA A 134 -5.39 3.49 -14.76
C ALA A 134 -6.15 4.15 -13.60
N VAL A 135 -6.40 5.46 -13.68
CA VAL A 135 -7.18 6.18 -12.66
C VAL A 135 -8.59 5.61 -12.53
N GLN A 136 -9.29 5.44 -13.66
CA GLN A 136 -10.64 4.86 -13.67
C GLN A 136 -10.65 3.43 -13.09
N TYR A 137 -9.65 2.63 -13.46
CA TYR A 137 -9.58 1.24 -13.01
C TYR A 137 -9.31 1.14 -11.50
N ILE A 138 -8.46 1.99 -10.94
CA ILE A 138 -8.24 2.06 -9.48
C ILE A 138 -9.54 2.41 -8.76
N GLN A 139 -10.29 3.40 -9.26
CA GLN A 139 -11.58 3.78 -8.69
C GLN A 139 -12.58 2.61 -8.75
N GLN A 140 -12.67 1.93 -9.89
CA GLN A 140 -13.52 0.75 -10.05
C GLN A 140 -13.11 -0.38 -9.10
N LEU A 141 -11.81 -0.64 -8.93
CA LEU A 141 -11.34 -1.67 -7.99
C LEU A 141 -11.75 -1.35 -6.56
N LYS A 142 -11.66 -0.08 -6.15
CA LYS A 142 -12.08 0.38 -4.82
C LYS A 142 -13.59 0.24 -4.61
N GLU A 143 -14.39 0.58 -5.61
CA GLU A 143 -15.85 0.40 -5.57
C GLU A 143 -16.23 -1.09 -5.53
N ASN A 144 -15.55 -1.91 -6.33
CA ASN A 144 -15.76 -3.36 -6.35
C ASN A 144 -15.34 -4.01 -5.03
N GLU A 145 -14.26 -3.56 -4.40
CA GLU A 145 -13.84 -4.02 -3.07
C GLU A 145 -14.93 -3.72 -2.03
N ALA A 146 -15.48 -2.50 -2.02
CA ALA A 146 -16.58 -2.14 -1.12
C ALA A 146 -17.83 -3.01 -1.35
N ALA A 147 -18.23 -3.20 -2.61
CA ALA A 147 -19.37 -4.03 -2.96
C ALA A 147 -19.15 -5.51 -2.59
N ASN A 148 -17.93 -6.03 -2.76
CA ASN A 148 -17.59 -7.39 -2.37
C ASN A 148 -17.68 -7.59 -0.85
N ILE A 149 -17.23 -6.60 -0.07
CA ILE A 149 -17.34 -6.62 1.39
C ILE A 149 -18.81 -6.64 1.81
N GLU A 150 -19.64 -5.78 1.22
CA GLU A 150 -21.08 -5.74 1.52
C GLU A 150 -21.76 -7.08 1.18
N LYS A 151 -21.51 -7.60 -0.03
CA LYS A 151 -22.05 -8.88 -0.47
C LYS A 151 -21.64 -10.02 0.47
N TRP A 152 -20.34 -10.12 0.77
CA TRP A 152 -19.83 -11.16 1.65
C TRP A 152 -20.43 -11.06 3.06
N THR A 153 -20.57 -9.84 3.59
CA THR A 153 -21.17 -9.60 4.91
C THR A 153 -22.61 -10.09 4.94
N LEU A 154 -23.39 -9.79 3.90
CA LEU A 154 -24.78 -10.24 3.81
C LEU A 154 -24.88 -11.77 3.69
N GLU A 155 -24.11 -12.39 2.79
CA GLU A 155 -24.08 -13.84 2.61
C GLU A 155 -23.67 -14.56 3.91
N LYS A 156 -22.70 -14.00 4.63
CA LYS A 156 -22.24 -14.52 5.92
C LYS A 156 -23.35 -14.49 6.96
N LEU A 157 -24.04 -13.35 7.12
CA LEU A 157 -25.15 -13.21 8.08
C LEU A 157 -26.31 -14.17 7.77
N LEU A 158 -26.67 -14.30 6.50
CA LEU A 158 -27.74 -15.22 6.07
C LEU A 158 -27.38 -16.68 6.33
N THR A 159 -26.12 -17.06 6.05
CA THR A 159 -25.63 -18.41 6.30
C THR A 159 -25.58 -18.70 7.80
N ASP A 160 -25.10 -17.75 8.61
CA ASP A 160 -25.04 -17.90 10.06
C ASP A 160 -26.44 -18.03 10.67
N GLN A 161 -27.44 -17.28 10.18
CA GLN A 161 -28.83 -17.44 10.58
C GLN A 161 -29.37 -18.83 10.23
N ALA A 162 -29.14 -19.30 9.00
CA ALA A 162 -29.58 -20.64 8.59
C ALA A 162 -28.95 -21.75 9.43
N ILE A 163 -27.67 -21.60 9.80
CA ILE A 163 -26.99 -22.53 10.72
C ILE A 163 -27.66 -22.52 12.09
N GLN A 164 -27.98 -21.35 12.65
CA GLN A 164 -28.65 -21.23 13.95
C GLN A 164 -30.04 -21.88 13.92
N ASP A 165 -30.82 -21.65 12.87
CA ASP A 165 -32.15 -22.24 12.72
C ASP A 165 -32.09 -23.76 12.62
N LEU A 166 -31.12 -24.30 11.87
CA LEU A 166 -30.90 -25.74 11.76
C LEU A 166 -30.45 -26.35 13.09
N GLN A 167 -29.57 -25.67 13.83
CA GLN A 167 -29.14 -26.10 15.16
C GLN A 167 -30.31 -26.16 16.14
N ALA A 168 -31.17 -25.13 16.15
CA ALA A 168 -32.37 -25.10 16.97
C ALA A 168 -33.34 -26.26 16.64
N GLN A 169 -33.56 -26.55 15.35
CA GLN A 169 -34.38 -27.69 14.94
C GLN A 169 -33.77 -29.03 15.38
N LEU A 170 -32.45 -29.17 15.27
CA LEU A 170 -31.73 -30.37 15.70
C LEU A 170 -31.91 -30.60 17.22
N ASP A 171 -31.79 -29.54 18.02
CA ASP A 171 -31.94 -29.63 19.48
C ASP A 171 -33.38 -29.90 19.91
N MET A 172 -34.37 -29.35 19.22
CA MET A 172 -35.78 -29.72 19.40
C MET A 172 -36.01 -31.20 19.13
N LEU A 173 -35.52 -31.71 17.99
CA LEU A 173 -35.67 -33.12 17.62
C LEU A 173 -34.95 -34.05 18.58
N LYS A 174 -33.76 -33.68 19.08
CA LYS A 174 -33.05 -34.43 20.12
C LYS A 174 -33.85 -34.50 21.41
N THR A 175 -34.40 -33.38 21.85
CA THR A 175 -35.24 -33.31 23.05
C THR A 175 -36.45 -34.23 22.91
N GLU A 176 -37.17 -34.15 21.79
CA GLU A 176 -38.34 -34.99 21.54
C GLU A 176 -37.99 -36.47 21.41
N ASN A 177 -36.88 -36.80 20.74
CA ASN A 177 -36.41 -38.19 20.64
C ASN A 177 -36.06 -38.77 22.02
N THR A 178 -35.46 -37.96 22.90
CA THR A 178 -35.15 -38.34 24.27
C THR A 178 -36.42 -38.56 25.09
N ARG A 179 -37.40 -37.66 24.96
CA ARG A 179 -38.72 -37.79 25.60
C ARG A 179 -39.43 -39.08 25.19
N LEU A 180 -39.54 -39.34 23.89
CA LEU A 180 -40.19 -40.53 23.35
C LEU A 180 -39.47 -41.82 23.73
N ARG A 181 -38.13 -41.81 23.81
CA ARG A 181 -37.34 -42.95 24.30
C ARG A 181 -37.61 -43.25 25.77
N SER A 182 -37.72 -42.23 26.62
CA SER A 182 -38.08 -42.39 28.03
C SER A 182 -39.48 -42.99 28.18
N GLU A 183 -40.45 -42.46 27.42
CA GLU A 183 -41.83 -42.94 27.42
C GLU A 183 -41.92 -44.41 26.95
N LEU A 184 -41.14 -44.79 25.94
CA LEU A 184 -41.08 -46.18 25.47
C LEU A 184 -40.50 -47.14 26.53
N ASP A 185 -39.47 -46.72 27.27
CA ASP A 185 -38.86 -47.52 28.34
C ASP A 185 -39.85 -47.73 29.50
N GLU A 186 -40.56 -46.68 29.90
CA GLU A 186 -41.62 -46.72 30.92
C GLU A 186 -42.79 -47.65 30.56
N LEU A 187 -43.14 -47.74 29.27
CA LEU A 187 -44.21 -48.60 28.77
C LEU A 187 -43.76 -50.05 28.50
N GLN A 188 -42.46 -50.36 28.56
CA GLN A 188 -41.92 -51.71 28.37
C GLN A 188 -41.85 -52.69 29.57
N PRO A 189 -42.36 -52.45 30.79
CA PRO A 189 -42.15 -53.39 31.91
C PRO A 189 -42.95 -54.72 31.82
N ALA A 190 -43.69 -54.99 30.74
CA ALA A 190 -44.56 -56.18 30.65
C ALA A 190 -44.07 -57.33 29.73
N LYS A 191 -42.93 -57.23 29.02
CA LYS A 191 -42.47 -58.27 28.07
C LYS A 191 -41.33 -59.19 28.53
N LYS A 192 -40.83 -59.09 29.78
CA LYS A 192 -39.71 -59.89 30.30
C LYS A 192 -40.08 -61.02 31.29
N LYS A 193 -41.35 -61.43 31.37
CA LYS A 193 -41.78 -62.59 32.17
C LYS A 193 -42.65 -63.54 31.36
N GLN A 194 -42.04 -64.37 30.52
CA GLN A 194 -42.49 -65.72 30.19
C GLN A 194 -41.28 -66.60 29.94
#